data_AF-H9F6N0-F1
#
_entry.id   AF-H9F6N0-F1
#
_cell.length_a   1.000
_cell.length_b   1.000
_cell.length_c   1.000
_cell.angle_alpha   90.00
_cell.angle_beta   90.00
_cell.angle_gamma   90.00
#
_symmetry.space_group_name_H-M   'P 1'
#
loop_
_entity.id
_entity.type
_entity.pdbx_description
1 polymer ?
#
loop_
_entity_poly.entity_id
_entity_poly.type
_entity_poly.pdbx_seq_one_letter_code
_entity_poly.pdbx_strand_id
1 'polypeptide(L)'
;VVSYGNTFFVVLIVILVLLVIDAVREIRKYDDVTEKVNLQNNPGAMEHFHMKLFRAQRNLYIAGFSLLLSFLLRRLVTLISQQATLLASNEAFKKQAESASEAAKKYMEENDQLKKGAAVDGGKLDVGNAEVKLEAENRSLKADLQKLNDELASTKQKLEKAENQVLAMRKQSEGLTKEYDRLLEEHAKLQAAVDGPMDKKEE
;
A
#
# COMPACT_ATOMS: atom_id res chain seq x y z
N VAL A 1 2.58 8.59 -0.23
CA VAL A 1 3.07 9.38 0.92
C VAL A 1 3.34 8.51 2.16
N VAL A 2 2.41 7.63 2.56
CA VAL A 2 2.54 6.77 3.75
C VAL A 2 3.77 5.84 3.73
N SER A 3 4.12 5.28 2.57
CA SER A 3 5.27 4.37 2.42
C SER A 3 6.62 5.08 2.69
N TYR A 4 6.86 6.24 2.07
CA TYR A 4 8.08 7.02 2.29
C TYR A 4 8.19 7.54 3.73
N GLY A 5 7.09 8.03 4.31
CA GLY A 5 7.07 8.53 5.70
C GLY A 5 7.39 7.45 6.73
N ASN A 6 7.05 6.19 6.46
CA ASN A 6 7.40 5.09 7.34
C ASN A 6 8.90 4.81 7.35
N THR A 7 9.54 4.82 6.17
CA THR A 7 10.99 4.60 6.06
C THR A 7 11.79 5.66 6.79
N PHE A 8 11.47 6.95 6.59
CA PHE A 8 12.14 8.05 7.31
C PHE A 8 11.96 7.95 8.83
N PHE A 9 10.76 7.58 9.30
CA PHE A 9 10.50 7.40 10.72
C PHE A 9 11.34 6.26 11.31
N VAL A 10 11.42 5.11 10.62
CA VAL A 10 12.23 3.96 11.08
C VAL A 10 13.71 4.34 11.15
N VAL A 11 14.24 5.03 10.13
CA VAL A 11 15.63 5.50 10.12
C VAL A 11 15.88 6.45 11.29
N LEU A 12 14.98 7.41 11.53
CA LEU A 12 15.08 8.34 12.65
C LEU A 12 15.07 7.62 14.00
N ILE A 13 14.21 6.62 14.18
CA ILE A 13 14.16 5.80 15.40
C ILE A 13 15.48 5.06 15.61
N VAL A 14 16.04 4.45 14.57
CA VAL A 14 17.34 3.75 14.66
C VAL A 14 18.43 4.72 15.12
N ILE A 15 18.50 5.92 14.55
CA ILE A 15 19.46 6.95 14.96
C ILE A 15 19.26 7.35 16.43
N LEU A 16 18.02 7.61 16.86
CA LEU A 16 17.74 7.98 18.25
C LEU A 16 18.10 6.86 19.23
N VAL A 17 17.83 5.60 18.89
CA VAL A 17 18.19 4.44 19.72
C VAL A 17 19.72 4.33 19.84
N LEU A 18 20.46 4.52 18.74
CA LEU A 18 21.92 4.52 18.77
C LEU A 18 22.47 5.64 19.67
N LEU A 19 21.91 6.84 19.60
CA LEU A 19 22.30 7.96 20.48
C LEU A 19 22.00 7.69 21.96
N VAL A 20 20.87 7.05 22.27
CA VAL A 20 20.54 6.64 23.64
C VAL A 20 21.55 5.59 24.14
N ILE A 21 21.88 4.59 23.32
CA ILE A 21 22.86 3.56 23.68
C ILE A 21 24.24 4.18 23.88
N ASP A 22 24.66 5.10 23.01
CA ASP A 22 25.94 5.80 23.11
C ASP A 22 26.02 6.63 24.39
N ALA A 23 24.99 7.42 24.70
CA ALA A 23 24.93 8.20 25.92
C ALA A 23 24.95 7.32 27.19
N VAL A 24 24.23 6.18 27.19
CA VAL A 24 24.27 5.21 28.31
C VAL A 24 25.66 4.58 28.45
N ARG A 25 26.30 4.23 27.33
CA ARG A 25 27.67 3.70 27.32
C ARG A 25 28.67 4.73 27.85
N GLU A 26 28.57 5.98 27.45
CA GLU A 26 29.41 7.06 27.97
C GLU A 26 29.22 7.25 29.47
N ILE A 27 27.98 7.29 29.96
CA ILE A 27 27.70 7.41 31.40
C ILE A 27 28.36 6.26 32.16
N ARG A 28 28.10 5.00 31.78
CA ARG A 28 28.68 3.83 32.47
C ARG A 28 30.21 3.82 32.42
N LYS A 29 30.80 4.21 31.29
CA LYS A 29 32.26 4.26 31.12
C LYS A 29 32.90 5.28 32.07
N TYR A 30 32.32 6.48 32.16
CA TYR A 30 32.89 7.53 33.00
C TYR A 30 32.55 7.34 34.48
N ASP A 31 31.45 6.65 34.81
CA ASP A 31 31.08 6.27 36.18
C ASP A 31 32.05 5.20 36.74
N ASP A 32 32.27 4.10 35.99
CA ASP A 32 33.16 2.99 36.39
C ASP A 32 34.64 3.41 36.52
N VAL A 33 35.09 4.35 35.67
CA VAL A 33 36.45 4.93 35.77
C VAL A 33 36.58 5.86 36.97
N THR A 34 35.50 6.56 37.34
CA THR A 34 35.49 7.44 38.52
C THR A 34 35.62 6.65 39.82
N GLU A 35 35.05 5.45 39.88
CA GLU A 35 35.08 4.58 41.06
C GLU A 35 36.41 3.80 41.21
N LYS A 36 37.00 3.32 40.10
CA LYS A 36 38.19 2.44 40.12
C LYS A 36 39.52 3.18 40.20
N VAL A 37 39.59 4.41 39.70
CA VAL A 37 40.82 5.20 39.72
C VAL A 37 40.74 6.13 40.92
N ASN A 38 41.75 6.14 41.79
CA ASN A 38 41.84 7.05 42.93
C ASN A 38 42.09 8.50 42.43
N LEU A 39 41.06 9.07 41.79
CA LEU A 39 41.05 10.40 41.16
C LEU A 39 41.24 11.53 42.17
N GLN A 40 41.11 11.21 43.45
CA GLN A 40 41.35 12.10 44.58
C GLN A 40 42.80 12.60 44.63
N ASN A 41 43.75 11.85 44.05
CA ASN A 41 45.17 12.26 43.95
C ASN A 41 45.48 13.13 42.73
N ASN A 42 44.52 13.42 41.83
CA ASN A 42 44.78 14.21 40.62
C ASN A 42 43.58 15.12 40.26
N PRO A 43 43.44 16.28 40.93
CA PRO A 43 42.23 17.11 40.86
C PRO A 43 41.85 17.59 39.44
N GLY A 44 42.84 17.86 38.57
CA GLY A 44 42.58 18.28 37.19
C GLY A 44 41.99 17.17 36.29
N ALA A 45 42.22 15.89 36.62
CA ALA A 45 41.60 14.79 35.90
C ALA A 45 40.12 14.65 36.29
N MET A 46 39.80 14.83 37.57
CA MET A 46 38.45 14.73 38.13
C MET A 46 37.46 15.70 37.47
N GLU A 47 37.85 16.96 37.27
CA GLU A 47 37.02 17.98 36.59
C GLU A 47 36.68 17.59 35.15
N HIS A 48 37.66 17.06 34.41
CA HIS A 48 37.48 16.63 33.04
C HIS A 48 36.53 15.41 32.92
N PHE A 49 36.53 14.51 33.91
CA PHE A 49 35.59 13.40 33.98
C PHE A 49 34.15 13.88 34.26
N HIS A 50 33.96 14.75 35.26
CA HIS A 50 32.63 15.30 35.55
C HIS A 50 32.03 16.08 34.37
N MET A 51 32.85 16.83 33.63
CA MET A 51 32.39 17.55 32.44
C MET A 51 31.86 16.59 31.35
N LYS A 52 32.54 15.45 31.14
CA LYS A 52 32.11 14.44 30.17
C LYS A 52 30.87 13.68 30.65
N LEU A 53 30.80 13.37 31.94
CA LEU A 53 29.63 12.72 32.53
C LEU A 53 28.37 13.59 32.41
N PHE A 54 28.46 14.89 32.72
CA PHE A 54 27.33 15.82 32.58
C PHE A 54 26.89 15.97 31.12
N ARG A 55 27.83 15.93 30.17
CA ARG A 55 27.52 15.91 28.74
C ARG A 55 26.71 14.67 28.37
N ALA A 56 27.18 13.49 28.78
CA ALA A 56 26.50 12.22 28.49
C ALA A 56 25.11 12.14 29.13
N GLN A 57 24.95 12.61 30.38
CA GLN A 57 23.65 12.69 31.05
C GLN A 57 22.65 13.57 30.31
N ARG A 58 23.05 14.78 29.91
CA ARG A 58 22.20 15.68 29.11
C ARG A 58 21.85 15.07 27.74
N ASN A 59 22.81 14.46 27.06
CA ASN A 59 22.57 13.81 25.78
C ASN A 59 21.58 12.66 25.92
N LEU A 60 21.64 11.89 27.01
CA LEU A 60 20.66 10.85 27.31
C LEU A 60 19.24 11.42 27.47
N TYR A 61 19.07 12.51 28.22
CA TYR A 61 17.75 13.13 28.39
C TYR A 61 17.20 13.68 27.08
N ILE A 62 18.03 14.36 26.28
CA ILE A 62 17.62 14.89 24.97
C ILE A 62 17.23 13.75 24.02
N ALA A 63 18.07 12.72 23.89
CA ALA A 63 17.81 11.60 23.00
C ALA A 63 16.60 10.77 23.46
N GLY A 64 16.48 10.51 24.77
CA GLY A 64 15.35 9.77 25.34
C GLY A 64 14.02 10.52 25.20
N PHE A 65 14.01 11.82 25.47
CA PHE A 65 12.81 12.64 25.29
C PHE A 65 12.42 12.76 23.81
N SER A 66 13.39 12.92 22.91
CA SER A 66 13.16 12.95 21.46
C SER A 66 12.59 11.63 20.96
N LEU A 67 13.06 10.49 21.50
CA LEU A 67 12.56 9.17 21.17
C LEU A 67 11.09 9.03 21.62
N LEU A 68 10.76 9.44 22.84
CA LEU A 68 9.37 9.46 23.31
C LEU A 68 8.48 10.37 22.45
N LEU A 69 8.94 11.59 22.14
CA LEU A 69 8.21 12.52 21.29
C LEU A 69 7.99 11.96 19.89
N SER A 70 8.96 11.25 19.32
CA SER A 70 8.83 10.67 17.99
C SER A 70 7.66 9.67 17.93
N PHE A 71 7.47 8.84 18.97
CA PHE A 71 6.33 7.94 19.07
C PHE A 71 5.00 8.70 19.20
N LEU A 72 4.96 9.73 20.05
CA LEU A 72 3.77 10.57 20.20
C LEU A 72 3.38 11.27 18.90
N LEU A 73 4.34 11.86 18.20
CA LEU A 73 4.13 12.51 16.92
C LEU A 73 3.64 11.52 15.87
N ARG A 74 4.24 10.33 15.78
CA ARG A 74 3.80 9.30 14.84
C ARG A 74 2.35 8.89 15.10
N ARG A 75 1.98 8.71 16.38
CA ARG A 75 0.60 8.41 16.78
C ARG A 75 -0.35 9.54 16.39
N LEU A 76 -0.01 10.79 16.70
CA LEU A 76 -0.84 11.96 16.38
C LEU A 76 -1.04 12.14 14.87
N VAL A 77 0.02 12.08 14.07
CA VAL A 77 -0.06 12.22 12.61
C VAL A 77 -0.94 11.13 12.00
N THR A 78 -0.84 9.90 12.50
CA THR A 78 -1.68 8.79 12.03
C THR A 78 -3.15 9.03 12.35
N LEU A 79 -3.46 9.44 13.59
CA LEU A 79 -4.84 9.75 14.00
C LEU A 79 -5.42 10.92 13.21
N ILE A 80 -4.65 11.99 12.99
CA ILE A 80 -5.09 13.15 12.19
C ILE A 80 -5.36 12.73 10.74
N SER A 81 -4.50 11.90 10.15
CA SER A 81 -4.69 11.40 8.78
C SER A 81 -5.95 10.54 8.67
N GLN A 82 -6.22 9.68 9.67
CA GLN A 82 -7.45 8.89 9.74
C GLN A 82 -8.67 9.80 9.88
N GLN A 83 -8.60 10.81 10.75
CA GLN A 83 -9.70 11.74 10.97
C GLN A 83 -10.00 12.61 9.74
N ALA A 84 -8.98 13.09 9.04
CA ALA A 84 -9.16 13.82 7.78
C ALA A 84 -9.83 12.95 6.70
N THR A 85 -9.40 11.69 6.57
CA THR A 85 -10.02 10.72 5.64
C THR A 85 -11.48 10.46 6.00
N LEU A 86 -11.78 10.27 7.30
CA LEU A 86 -13.13 10.05 7.78
C LEU A 86 -14.03 11.26 7.54
N LEU A 87 -13.57 12.47 7.84
CA LEU A 87 -14.31 13.71 7.59
C LEU A 87 -14.65 13.87 6.10
N ALA A 88 -13.68 13.66 5.21
CA ALA A 88 -13.92 13.73 3.76
C ALA A 88 -14.94 12.67 3.30
N SER A 89 -14.84 11.44 3.82
CA SER A 89 -15.80 10.37 3.49
C SER A 89 -17.21 10.69 4.00
N ASN A 90 -17.32 11.27 5.20
CA ASN A 90 -18.61 11.62 5.80
C ASN A 90 -19.29 12.76 5.02
N GLU A 91 -18.54 13.76 4.58
CA GLU A 91 -19.05 14.81 3.69
C GLU A 91 -19.55 14.21 2.35
N ALA A 92 -18.79 13.28 1.76
CA ALA A 92 -19.21 12.59 0.54
C ALA A 92 -20.49 11.77 0.74
N PHE A 93 -20.60 11.01 1.84
CA PHE A 93 -21.82 10.26 2.18
C PHE A 93 -23.01 11.16 2.43
N LYS A 94 -22.81 12.30 3.11
CA LYS A 94 -23.87 13.30 3.33
C LYS A 94 -24.39 13.84 1.99
N LYS A 95 -23.50 14.23 1.08
CA LYS A 95 -23.88 14.69 -0.27
C LYS A 95 -24.60 13.59 -1.05
N GLN A 96 -24.13 12.34 -0.99
CA GLN A 96 -24.80 11.22 -1.64
C GLN A 96 -26.21 10.99 -1.09
N ALA A 97 -26.39 11.06 0.22
CA ALA A 97 -27.70 10.93 0.86
C ALA A 97 -28.64 12.08 0.49
N GLU A 98 -28.14 13.31 0.43
CA GLU A 98 -28.89 14.50 0.00
C GLU A 98 -29.31 14.39 -1.47
N SER A 99 -28.37 14.04 -2.37
CA SER A 99 -28.67 13.85 -3.80
C SER A 99 -29.66 12.71 -4.05
N ALA A 100 -29.53 11.59 -3.34
CA ALA A 100 -30.50 10.49 -3.44
C ALA A 100 -31.88 10.90 -2.93
N SER A 101 -31.94 11.68 -1.84
CA SER A 101 -33.19 12.21 -1.30
C SER A 101 -33.84 13.23 -2.25
N GLU A 102 -33.05 14.08 -2.90
CA GLU A 102 -33.53 15.03 -3.91
C GLU A 102 -34.06 14.31 -5.15
N ALA A 103 -33.34 13.29 -5.65
CA ALA A 103 -33.79 12.47 -6.76
C ALA A 103 -35.11 11.75 -6.42
N ALA A 104 -35.21 11.17 -5.23
CA ALA A 104 -36.43 10.54 -4.75
C ALA A 104 -37.60 11.54 -4.69
N LYS A 105 -37.37 12.76 -4.17
CA LYS A 105 -38.39 13.83 -4.18
C LYS A 105 -38.83 14.20 -5.59
N LYS A 106 -37.90 14.40 -6.53
CA LYS A 106 -38.23 14.71 -7.93
C LYS A 106 -39.09 13.61 -8.56
N TYR A 107 -38.72 12.34 -8.36
CA TYR A 107 -39.53 11.23 -8.86
C TYR A 107 -40.92 11.18 -8.23
N MET A 108 -41.05 11.48 -6.93
CA MET A 108 -42.36 11.56 -6.28
C MET A 108 -43.22 12.70 -6.84
N GLU A 109 -42.63 13.89 -7.02
CA GLU A 109 -43.34 15.05 -7.59
C GLU A 109 -43.75 14.82 -9.05
N GLU A 110 -42.86 14.26 -9.88
CA GLU A 110 -43.17 13.92 -11.27
C GLU A 110 -44.29 12.88 -11.35
N ASN A 111 -44.26 11.85 -10.50
CA ASN A 111 -45.30 10.83 -10.44
C ASN A 111 -46.66 11.41 -10.01
N ASP A 112 -46.67 12.34 -9.04
CA ASP A 112 -47.88 13.07 -8.63
C ASP A 112 -48.41 14.00 -9.73
N GLN A 113 -47.53 14.67 -10.48
CA GLN A 113 -47.92 15.50 -11.64
C GLN A 113 -48.51 14.65 -12.76
N LEU A 114 -47.90 13.50 -13.08
CA LEU A 114 -48.42 12.55 -14.06
C LEU A 114 -49.79 12.01 -13.65
N LYS A 115 -49.99 11.66 -12.36
CA LYS A 115 -51.30 11.24 -11.84
C LYS A 115 -52.34 12.35 -11.92
N LYS A 116 -51.99 13.60 -11.62
CA LYS A 116 -52.90 14.75 -11.75
C LYS A 116 -53.23 15.05 -13.20
N GLY A 117 -52.25 15.00 -14.11
CA GLY A 117 -52.48 15.14 -15.55
C GLY A 117 -53.41 14.06 -16.11
N ALA A 118 -53.21 12.81 -15.70
CA ALA A 118 -54.09 11.69 -16.05
C ALA A 118 -55.50 11.79 -15.45
N ALA A 119 -55.67 12.51 -14.34
CA ALA A 119 -56.99 12.73 -13.72
C ALA A 119 -57.74 13.94 -14.31
N VAL A 120 -57.03 14.91 -14.89
CA VAL A 120 -57.61 16.11 -15.53
C VAL A 120 -57.97 15.84 -17.00
N ASP A 121 -57.23 14.98 -17.68
CA ASP A 121 -57.57 14.50 -19.02
C ASP A 121 -58.60 13.36 -18.92
N GLY A 122 -59.87 13.72 -18.67
CA GLY A 122 -61.02 12.81 -18.68
C GLY A 122 -61.34 12.20 -20.06
N GLY A 123 -60.34 12.04 -20.92
CA GLY A 123 -60.45 11.43 -22.23
C GLY A 123 -59.73 10.10 -22.24
N LYS A 124 -60.50 9.01 -22.09
CA LYS A 124 -60.19 7.62 -22.48
C LYS A 124 -58.80 7.47 -23.12
N LEU A 125 -57.76 7.40 -22.29
CA LEU A 125 -56.41 7.13 -22.76
C LEU A 125 -56.45 5.74 -23.40
N ASP A 126 -55.91 5.66 -24.60
CA ASP A 126 -55.77 4.47 -25.41
C ASP A 126 -54.79 3.48 -24.74
N VAL A 127 -55.23 2.87 -23.64
CA VAL A 127 -54.43 1.94 -22.80
C VAL A 127 -53.83 0.82 -23.64
N GLY A 128 -54.56 0.37 -24.68
CA GLY A 128 -54.10 -0.70 -25.57
C GLY A 128 -52.84 -0.34 -26.36
N ASN A 129 -52.68 0.90 -26.81
CA ASN A 129 -51.56 1.27 -27.69
C ASN A 129 -50.28 1.59 -26.89
N ALA A 130 -50.42 2.04 -25.64
CA ALA A 130 -49.31 2.22 -24.70
C ALA A 130 -48.79 0.89 -24.15
N GLU A 131 -49.66 -0.06 -23.79
CA GLU A 131 -49.27 -1.41 -23.37
C GLU A 131 -48.55 -2.16 -24.51
N VAL A 132 -49.07 -2.09 -25.74
CA VAL A 132 -48.42 -2.73 -26.90
C VAL A 132 -47.02 -2.19 -27.17
N LYS A 133 -46.81 -0.87 -27.00
CA LYS A 133 -45.49 -0.25 -27.16
C LYS A 133 -44.51 -0.66 -26.06
N LEU A 134 -44.97 -0.69 -24.80
CA LEU A 134 -44.18 -1.14 -23.65
C LEU A 134 -43.84 -2.63 -23.72
N GLU A 135 -44.75 -3.47 -24.22
CA GLU A 135 -44.49 -4.89 -24.45
C GLU A 135 -43.48 -5.12 -25.57
N ALA A 136 -43.54 -4.32 -26.65
CA ALA A 136 -42.58 -4.39 -27.73
C ALA A 136 -41.16 -3.99 -27.27
N GLU A 137 -41.07 -2.93 -26.47
CA GLU A 137 -39.80 -2.46 -25.89
C GLU A 137 -39.23 -3.47 -24.89
N ASN A 138 -40.05 -4.05 -24.01
CA ASN A 138 -39.62 -5.13 -23.11
C ASN A 138 -39.15 -6.37 -23.86
N ARG A 139 -39.81 -6.74 -24.97
CA ARG A 139 -39.36 -7.85 -25.82
C ARG A 139 -38.01 -7.55 -26.48
N SER A 140 -37.80 -6.32 -26.95
CA SER A 140 -36.51 -5.87 -27.51
C SER A 140 -35.41 -5.92 -26.46
N LEU A 141 -35.63 -5.32 -25.29
CA LEU A 141 -34.66 -5.29 -24.20
C LEU A 141 -34.29 -6.71 -23.72
N LYS A 142 -35.26 -7.62 -23.67
CA LYS A 142 -35.02 -9.03 -23.32
C LYS A 142 -34.18 -9.75 -24.37
N ALA A 143 -34.39 -9.46 -25.66
CA ALA A 143 -33.58 -10.02 -26.74
C ALA A 143 -32.13 -9.50 -26.71
N ASP A 144 -31.95 -8.21 -26.42
CA ASP A 144 -30.61 -7.61 -26.31
C ASP A 144 -29.85 -8.12 -25.08
N LEU A 145 -30.55 -8.30 -23.94
CA LEU A 145 -29.97 -8.95 -22.76
C LEU A 145 -29.52 -10.38 -23.04
N GLN A 146 -30.27 -11.12 -23.86
CA GLN A 146 -29.89 -12.48 -24.22
C GLN A 146 -28.65 -12.50 -25.13
N LYS A 147 -28.61 -11.63 -26.15
CA LYS A 147 -27.42 -11.47 -27.01
C LYS A 147 -26.18 -11.08 -26.22
N LEU A 148 -26.30 -10.10 -25.31
CA LEU A 148 -25.18 -9.69 -24.47
C LEU A 148 -24.68 -10.82 -23.57
N ASN A 149 -25.59 -11.64 -23.03
CA ASN A 149 -25.20 -12.82 -22.23
C ASN A 149 -24.47 -13.87 -23.06
N ASP A 150 -24.93 -14.14 -24.29
CA ASP A 150 -24.28 -15.09 -25.19
C ASP A 150 -22.89 -14.60 -25.64
N GLU A 151 -22.75 -13.30 -25.93
CA GLU A 151 -21.48 -12.66 -26.23
C GLU A 151 -20.52 -12.68 -25.04
N LEU A 152 -21.03 -12.43 -23.83
CA LEU A 152 -20.25 -12.49 -22.60
C LEU A 152 -19.75 -13.92 -22.34
N ALA A 153 -20.61 -14.93 -22.52
CA ALA A 153 -20.24 -16.34 -22.37
C ALA A 153 -19.17 -16.76 -23.39
N SER A 154 -19.34 -16.39 -24.66
CA SER A 154 -18.38 -16.64 -25.73
C SER A 154 -17.03 -15.97 -25.46
N THR A 155 -17.05 -14.71 -25.01
CA THR A 155 -15.84 -13.94 -24.70
C THR A 155 -15.11 -14.52 -23.49
N LYS A 156 -15.85 -14.93 -22.45
CA LYS A 156 -15.29 -15.59 -21.26
C LYS A 156 -14.60 -16.91 -21.63
N GLN A 157 -15.20 -17.72 -22.49
CA GLN A 157 -14.60 -18.96 -22.96
C GLN A 157 -13.33 -18.72 -23.79
N LYS A 158 -13.33 -17.70 -24.65
CA LYS A 158 -12.13 -17.31 -25.43
C LYS A 158 -11.01 -16.82 -24.51
N LEU A 159 -11.34 -16.05 -23.48
CA LEU A 159 -10.38 -15.55 -22.49
C LEU A 159 -9.74 -16.71 -21.72
N GLU A 160 -10.54 -17.65 -21.20
CA GLU A 160 -10.03 -18.83 -20.49
C GLU A 160 -9.11 -19.68 -21.37
N LYS A 161 -9.46 -19.87 -22.65
CA LYS A 161 -8.61 -20.58 -23.61
C LYS A 161 -7.28 -19.86 -23.84
N ALA A 162 -7.32 -18.53 -23.97
CA ALA A 162 -6.12 -17.71 -24.16
C ALA A 162 -5.21 -17.73 -22.91
N GLU A 163 -5.78 -17.64 -21.70
CA GLU A 163 -5.04 -17.74 -20.44
C GLU A 163 -4.35 -19.10 -20.29
N ASN A 164 -5.06 -20.19 -20.60
CA ASN A 164 -4.49 -21.54 -20.58
C ASN A 164 -3.34 -21.70 -21.61
N GLN A 165 -3.47 -21.10 -22.80
CA GLN A 165 -2.39 -21.08 -23.79
C GLN A 165 -1.17 -20.28 -23.30
N VAL A 166 -1.38 -19.11 -22.68
CA VAL A 166 -0.29 -18.30 -22.11
C VAL A 166 0.44 -19.06 -20.99
N LEU A 167 -0.30 -19.74 -20.11
CA LEU A 167 0.30 -20.57 -19.06
C LEU A 167 1.09 -21.74 -19.63
N ALA A 168 0.57 -22.40 -20.68
CA ALA A 168 1.29 -23.46 -21.37
C ALA A 168 2.58 -22.94 -22.04
N MET A 169 2.51 -21.78 -22.71
CA MET A 169 3.67 -21.14 -23.32
C MET A 169 4.73 -20.74 -22.28
N ARG A 170 4.32 -20.23 -21.12
CA ARG A 170 5.25 -19.91 -20.02
C ARG A 170 5.97 -21.14 -19.48
N LYS A 171 5.25 -22.27 -19.30
CA LYS A 171 5.87 -23.53 -18.88
C LYS A 171 6.84 -24.07 -19.92
N GLN A 172 6.48 -23.98 -21.21
CA GLN A 172 7.36 -24.37 -22.31
C GLN A 172 8.60 -23.48 -22.39
N SER A 173 8.46 -22.16 -22.23
CA SER A 173 9.61 -21.24 -22.23
C SER A 173 10.55 -21.51 -21.06
N GLU A 174 10.01 -21.77 -19.86
CA GLU A 174 10.84 -22.11 -18.70
C GLU A 174 11.61 -23.43 -18.91
N GLY A 175 10.97 -24.45 -19.49
CA GLY A 175 11.63 -25.69 -19.86
C GLY A 175 12.75 -25.48 -20.89
N LEU A 176 12.51 -24.65 -21.91
CA LEU A 176 13.50 -24.33 -22.93
C LEU A 176 14.71 -23.59 -22.33
N THR A 177 14.49 -22.64 -21.43
CA THR A 177 15.58 -21.94 -20.72
C THR A 177 16.44 -22.92 -19.92
N LYS A 178 15.83 -23.88 -19.20
CA LYS A 178 16.57 -24.89 -18.43
C LYS A 178 17.43 -25.80 -19.31
N GLU A 179 16.90 -26.24 -20.44
CA GLU A 179 17.69 -27.05 -21.39
C GLU A 179 18.82 -26.23 -22.03
N TYR A 180 18.60 -24.94 -22.27
CA TYR A 180 19.65 -24.03 -22.73
C TYR A 180 20.77 -23.86 -21.70
N ASP A 181 20.42 -23.61 -20.44
CA ASP A 181 21.38 -23.51 -19.34
C ASP A 181 22.18 -24.81 -19.17
N ARG A 182 21.51 -25.96 -19.23
CA ARG A 182 22.14 -27.28 -19.19
C ARG A 182 23.12 -27.49 -20.35
N LEU A 183 22.77 -27.06 -21.55
CA LEU A 183 23.65 -27.16 -22.72
C LEU A 183 24.89 -26.27 -22.56
N LEU A 184 24.73 -25.06 -22.01
CA LEU A 184 25.85 -24.18 -21.70
C LEU A 184 26.80 -24.80 -20.65
N GLU A 185 26.25 -25.44 -19.61
CA GLU A 185 27.05 -26.14 -18.61
C GLU A 185 27.84 -27.32 -19.21
N GLU A 186 27.20 -28.15 -20.03
CA GLU A 186 27.88 -29.26 -20.72
C GLU A 186 28.94 -28.75 -21.69
N HIS A 187 28.65 -27.68 -22.43
CA HIS A 187 29.64 -27.03 -23.29
C HIS A 187 30.84 -26.50 -22.48
N ALA A 188 30.61 -25.87 -21.33
CA ALA A 188 31.68 -25.38 -20.45
C ALA A 188 32.55 -26.52 -19.89
N LYS A 189 31.93 -27.66 -19.50
CA LYS A 189 32.66 -28.85 -19.04
C LYS A 189 33.53 -29.44 -20.14
N LEU A 190 32.99 -29.56 -21.36
CA LEU A 190 33.72 -30.06 -22.52
C LEU A 190 34.87 -29.11 -22.89
N GLN A 191 34.64 -27.80 -22.90
CA GLN A 191 35.67 -26.80 -23.16
C GLN A 191 36.81 -26.90 -22.13
N ALA A 192 36.50 -27.02 -20.84
CA ALA A 192 37.51 -27.19 -19.79
C ALA A 192 38.28 -28.53 -19.89
N ALA A 193 37.65 -29.58 -20.41
CA ALA A 193 38.31 -30.86 -20.66
C ALA A 193 39.22 -30.82 -21.91
N VAL A 194 38.88 -30.02 -22.92
CA VAL A 194 39.69 -29.79 -24.12
C VAL A 194 40.85 -28.83 -23.83
N ASP A 195 40.60 -27.76 -23.06
CA ASP A 195 41.58 -26.75 -22.62
C ASP A 195 42.38 -27.20 -21.39
N GLY A 196 42.77 -28.49 -21.31
CA GLY A 196 43.55 -29.07 -20.21
C GLY A 196 44.72 -28.17 -19.75
N PRO A 197 45.16 -28.32 -18.48
CA PRO A 197 45.78 -27.26 -17.68
C PRO A 197 46.82 -26.47 -18.47
N MET A 198 46.53 -25.20 -18.75
CA MET A 198 47.59 -24.28 -19.18
C MET A 198 48.60 -24.19 -18.04
N ASP A 199 49.75 -24.84 -18.27
CA ASP A 199 50.97 -24.67 -17.51
C ASP A 199 51.19 -23.19 -17.23
N LYS A 200 51.04 -22.78 -15.97
CA LYS A 200 51.80 -21.63 -15.47
C LYS A 200 53.27 -22.09 -15.43
N LYS A 201 53.95 -21.99 -16.58
CA LYS A 201 55.41 -21.98 -16.59
C LYS A 201 55.86 -20.70 -15.92
N GLU A 202 56.64 -20.91 -14.86
CA GLU A 202 57.55 -19.94 -14.27
C GLU A 202 58.44 -19.32 -15.37
N GLU A 203 58.43 -17.99 -15.44
CA GLU A 203 59.57 -17.11 -15.76
C GLU A 203 59.43 -15.83 -14.94
#